data_AF-A0A7R9QTW0-F1
#
_entry.id   AF-A0A7R9QTW0-F1
#
_cell.length_a   1.000
_cell.length_b   1.000
_cell.length_c   1.000
_cell.angle_alpha   90.00
_cell.angle_beta   90.00
_cell.angle_gamma   90.00
#
_symmetry.space_group_name_H-M   'P 1'
#
loop_
_entity.id
_entity.type
_entity.pdbx_description
1 polymer ?
#
loop_
_entity_poly.entity_id
_entity_poly.type
_entity_poly.pdbx_seq_one_letter_code
_entity_poly.pdbx_strand_id
1 'polypeptide(L)'
;MNIGLDPAEPYFQNTDPRVRLDKNDALFVDVIHTDASSIITGGFGMSQGCGHVDFYPNGGWRQPGCNETPLKTVFDSIGKERNVIHGIRRFIGCSHARAALLFTESINTDCPFMAYECSTYEEFASGLCTKGKNPCLSSHKLLDNNSYSNRSDRNDLQTLPSLQCLQMGFNAHKSWTSLHKYMNINTNPQTVRTDSKAAKSETSKENKYFLWTADRSPYCLFHYRIQVLLRYDISGSSSLPEKTRLFVQVFGTKGFTPALDVTKETQFSENIDFVISSANIGTVVRVELQLKSSPALVMNPLRWRLSDSNDSNQIYLIQITVTNLESGNK
;
A
#
# COMPACT_ATOMS: atom_id res chain seq x y z
N MET A 1 -2.39 8.64 -24.20
CA MET A 1 -2.17 8.03 -22.88
C MET A 1 -1.03 7.06 -23.07
N ASN A 2 0.04 7.20 -22.30
CA ASN A 2 1.17 6.28 -22.33
C ASN A 2 1.24 5.56 -20.99
N ILE A 3 1.64 4.30 -21.00
CA ILE A 3 1.79 3.49 -19.79
C ILE A 3 3.25 3.01 -19.75
N GLY A 4 3.96 3.33 -18.68
CA GLY A 4 5.31 2.83 -18.41
C GLY A 4 5.25 1.58 -17.54
N LEU A 5 5.66 0.44 -18.07
CA LEU A 5 5.74 -0.80 -17.30
C LEU A 5 7.20 -1.07 -16.95
N ASP A 6 7.57 -0.66 -15.75
CA ASP A 6 8.91 -0.73 -15.18
C ASP A 6 9.99 -0.21 -16.14
N PRO A 7 9.98 1.09 -16.51
CA PRO A 7 10.90 1.63 -17.51
C PRO A 7 12.37 1.35 -17.13
N ALA A 8 13.22 1.02 -18.09
CA ALA A 8 14.59 0.58 -17.82
C ALA A 8 15.45 1.65 -17.12
N GLU A 9 16.26 1.27 -16.13
CA GLU A 9 17.30 2.15 -15.56
C GLU A 9 18.49 2.35 -16.53
N PRO A 10 19.11 1.29 -17.08
CA PRO A 10 20.35 1.42 -17.83
C PRO A 10 20.20 2.35 -19.03
N TYR A 11 21.09 3.34 -19.13
CA TYR A 11 21.12 4.38 -20.16
C TYR A 11 19.98 5.41 -20.14
N PHE A 12 18.98 5.29 -19.26
CA PHE A 12 17.82 6.20 -19.23
C PHE A 12 17.65 6.94 -17.91
N GLN A 13 17.91 6.33 -16.76
CA GLN A 13 17.72 7.01 -15.47
C GLN A 13 18.62 8.25 -15.34
N ASN A 14 18.09 9.33 -14.79
CA ASN A 14 18.77 10.62 -14.61
C ASN A 14 19.26 11.29 -15.90
N THR A 15 18.82 10.82 -17.06
CA THR A 15 19.07 11.49 -18.34
C THR A 15 18.04 12.59 -18.61
N ASP A 16 18.33 13.41 -19.62
CA ASP A 16 17.43 14.48 -20.06
C ASP A 16 16.03 13.91 -20.40
N PRO A 17 14.92 14.58 -20.00
CA PRO A 17 13.57 14.14 -20.33
C PRO A 17 13.33 13.79 -21.81
N ARG A 18 14.11 14.37 -22.74
CA ARG A 18 13.99 14.08 -24.19
C ARG A 18 14.46 12.68 -24.60
N VAL A 19 15.22 11.97 -23.75
CA VAL A 19 15.82 10.68 -24.09
C VAL A 19 15.24 9.52 -23.29
N ARG A 20 14.32 9.78 -22.36
CA ARG A 20 13.64 8.80 -21.51
C ARG A 20 12.13 9.03 -21.53
N LEU A 21 11.36 8.09 -20.98
CA LEU A 21 9.97 8.35 -20.68
C LEU A 21 9.86 9.56 -19.75
N ASP A 22 8.92 10.46 -20.03
CA ASP A 22 8.62 11.62 -19.21
C ASP A 22 7.12 11.97 -19.27
N LYS A 23 6.63 12.65 -18.23
CA LYS A 23 5.24 13.09 -18.15
C LYS A 23 4.82 13.94 -19.36
N ASN A 24 5.75 14.65 -20.00
CA ASN A 24 5.45 15.49 -21.16
C ASN A 24 5.21 14.70 -22.46
N ASP A 25 5.45 13.39 -22.49
CA ASP A 25 5.34 12.57 -23.71
C ASP A 25 3.89 12.26 -24.13
N ALA A 26 2.93 12.48 -23.23
CA ALA A 26 1.50 12.34 -23.53
C ALA A 26 0.63 13.18 -22.58
N LEU A 27 -0.66 13.31 -22.91
CA LEU A 27 -1.66 13.98 -22.05
C LEU A 27 -1.79 13.36 -20.64
N PHE A 28 -1.46 12.07 -20.52
CA PHE A 28 -1.41 11.35 -19.26
C PHE A 28 -0.43 10.19 -19.42
N VAL A 29 0.43 10.04 -18.43
CA VAL A 29 1.48 9.02 -18.34
C VAL A 29 1.39 8.42 -16.94
N ASP A 30 1.04 7.14 -16.84
CA ASP A 30 1.10 6.37 -15.61
C ASP A 30 2.21 5.33 -15.68
N VAL A 31 2.96 5.18 -14.60
CA VAL A 31 4.15 4.32 -14.54
C VAL A 31 4.04 3.34 -13.38
N ILE A 32 4.37 2.07 -13.62
CA ILE A 32 4.40 1.02 -12.60
C ILE A 32 5.86 0.59 -12.42
N HIS A 33 6.46 0.90 -11.27
CA HIS A 33 7.81 0.52 -10.90
C HIS A 33 7.77 -0.77 -10.08
N THR A 34 8.44 -1.82 -10.55
CA THR A 34 8.47 -3.12 -9.87
C THR A 34 9.86 -3.65 -9.58
N ASP A 35 10.88 -3.12 -10.26
CA ASP A 35 12.28 -3.52 -10.11
C ASP A 35 13.25 -2.34 -10.04
N ALA A 36 12.84 -1.30 -9.30
CA ALA A 36 13.55 -0.03 -9.13
C ALA A 36 14.80 -0.10 -8.21
N SER A 37 15.33 -1.30 -7.95
CA SER A 37 16.65 -1.42 -7.31
C SER A 37 17.73 -1.01 -8.30
N SER A 38 18.87 -0.50 -7.82
CA SER A 38 19.97 -0.16 -8.73
C SER A 38 20.41 -1.39 -9.54
N ILE A 39 20.78 -1.18 -10.80
CA ILE A 39 21.37 -2.18 -11.67
C ILE A 39 22.59 -2.89 -11.06
N ILE A 40 23.37 -2.18 -10.21
CA ILE A 40 24.50 -2.77 -9.49
C ILE A 40 24.02 -3.82 -8.48
N THR A 41 22.82 -3.63 -7.93
CA THR A 41 22.15 -4.56 -6.99
C THR A 41 21.21 -5.55 -7.69
N GLY A 42 21.15 -5.54 -9.03
CA GLY A 42 20.39 -6.48 -9.84
C GLY A 42 18.99 -6.03 -10.28
N GLY A 43 18.59 -4.78 -10.05
CA GLY A 43 17.32 -4.26 -10.57
C GLY A 43 17.44 -3.71 -11.99
N PHE A 44 16.41 -3.88 -12.81
CA PHE A 44 16.41 -3.43 -14.20
C PHE A 44 15.62 -2.14 -14.44
N GLY A 45 14.70 -1.78 -13.54
CA GLY A 45 13.82 -0.63 -13.66
C GLY A 45 14.40 0.65 -13.06
N MET A 46 14.01 1.81 -13.58
CA MET A 46 14.35 3.11 -13.00
C MET A 46 13.55 3.37 -11.72
N SER A 47 14.20 4.01 -10.76
CA SER A 47 13.61 4.48 -9.50
C SER A 47 13.03 5.89 -9.57
N GLN A 48 13.58 6.71 -10.48
CA GLN A 48 13.10 8.06 -10.76
C GLN A 48 11.65 8.04 -11.25
N GLY A 49 10.84 8.97 -10.73
CA GLY A 49 9.49 9.19 -11.25
C GLY A 49 9.54 9.80 -12.65
N CYS A 50 8.77 9.23 -13.57
CA CYS A 50 8.72 9.67 -14.96
C CYS A 50 7.31 9.82 -15.52
N GLY A 51 6.28 9.60 -14.69
CA GLY A 51 4.88 9.80 -15.03
C GLY A 51 4.28 11.11 -14.50
N HIS A 52 2.99 11.27 -14.79
CA HIS A 52 2.11 12.12 -13.98
C HIS A 52 1.79 11.45 -12.64
N VAL A 53 1.75 10.12 -12.66
CA VAL A 53 1.48 9.22 -11.54
C VAL A 53 2.46 8.06 -11.62
N ASP A 54 3.20 7.83 -10.54
CA ASP A 54 4.18 6.76 -10.44
C ASP A 54 3.77 5.82 -9.30
N PHE A 55 3.47 4.57 -9.65
CA PHE A 55 3.06 3.51 -8.74
C PHE A 55 4.25 2.62 -8.37
N TYR A 56 4.40 2.35 -7.07
CA TYR A 56 5.48 1.54 -6.51
C TYR A 56 4.89 0.38 -5.68
N PRO A 57 4.28 -0.64 -6.33
CA PRO A 57 3.80 -1.84 -5.66
C PRO A 57 4.89 -2.50 -4.83
N ASN A 58 4.59 -2.77 -3.56
CA ASN A 58 5.50 -3.33 -2.56
C ASN A 58 6.80 -2.53 -2.40
N GLY A 59 6.73 -1.20 -2.60
CA GLY A 59 7.87 -0.29 -2.57
C GLY A 59 8.56 -0.12 -3.92
N GLY A 60 8.24 -0.97 -4.90
CA GLY A 60 8.72 -0.88 -6.27
C GLY A 60 10.09 -1.52 -6.53
N TRP A 61 10.68 -2.21 -5.55
CA TRP A 61 11.98 -2.87 -5.69
C TRP A 61 11.88 -4.38 -5.92
N ARG A 62 11.50 -5.16 -4.91
CA ARG A 62 11.52 -6.63 -4.96
C ARG A 62 10.14 -7.16 -4.70
N GLN A 63 9.57 -7.75 -5.73
CA GLN A 63 8.17 -8.15 -5.69
C GLN A 63 7.99 -9.46 -4.90
N PRO A 64 6.89 -9.61 -4.15
CA PRO A 64 6.60 -10.84 -3.44
C PRO A 64 6.63 -12.07 -4.37
N GLY A 65 7.24 -13.16 -3.89
CA GLY A 65 7.45 -14.38 -4.67
C GLY A 65 8.67 -14.35 -5.60
N CYS A 66 9.30 -13.20 -5.81
CA CYS A 66 10.56 -13.08 -6.52
C CYS A 66 11.73 -13.24 -5.54
N ASN A 67 12.10 -14.51 -5.29
CA ASN A 67 13.30 -14.84 -4.52
C ASN A 67 14.48 -15.04 -5.45
N GLU A 68 15.24 -13.97 -5.66
CA GLU A 68 16.47 -14.02 -6.44
C GLU A 68 17.58 -14.63 -5.59
N THR A 69 17.94 -15.86 -5.90
CA THR A 69 19.29 -16.35 -5.64
C THR A 69 19.95 -16.62 -6.99
N PRO A 70 21.24 -16.27 -7.19
CA PRO A 70 21.96 -16.52 -8.43
C PRO A 70 21.95 -18.00 -8.87
N LEU A 71 21.76 -18.92 -7.92
CA LEU A 71 21.66 -20.35 -8.19
C LEU A 71 20.26 -20.80 -8.63
N LYS A 72 19.19 -20.11 -8.22
CA LYS A 72 17.81 -20.51 -8.53
C LYS A 72 17.43 -20.17 -9.98
N THR A 73 18.01 -19.12 -10.56
CA THR A 73 17.90 -18.83 -12.00
C THR A 73 18.51 -19.94 -12.88
N VAL A 74 19.56 -20.62 -12.40
CA VAL A 74 20.18 -21.77 -13.08
C VAL A 74 19.36 -23.06 -12.92
N PHE A 75 18.71 -23.30 -11.77
CA PHE A 75 17.93 -24.53 -11.55
C PHE A 75 16.47 -24.45 -12.02
N ASP A 76 15.83 -23.27 -11.96
CA ASP A 76 14.51 -23.03 -12.59
C ASP A 76 14.60 -23.16 -14.12
N SER A 77 15.82 -23.12 -14.66
CA SER A 77 16.10 -23.33 -16.09
C SER A 77 15.97 -24.77 -16.58
N ILE A 78 15.87 -25.77 -15.68
CA ILE A 78 15.95 -27.20 -16.04
C ILE A 78 14.64 -27.96 -15.70
N GLY A 79 13.78 -27.43 -14.82
CA GLY A 79 12.82 -28.29 -14.09
C GLY A 79 11.31 -28.11 -14.29
N LYS A 80 10.77 -26.96 -14.72
CA LYS A 80 9.30 -26.76 -14.68
C LYS A 80 8.74 -25.94 -15.85
N GLU A 81 7.80 -26.58 -16.55
CA GLU A 81 6.80 -26.12 -17.53
C GLU A 81 7.14 -25.01 -18.55
N ARG A 82 6.86 -25.33 -19.82
CA ARG A 82 7.02 -24.48 -21.02
C ARG A 82 5.96 -23.37 -21.13
N ASN A 83 5.78 -22.54 -20.09
CA ASN A 83 4.89 -21.38 -20.17
C ASN A 83 5.66 -20.11 -20.56
N VAL A 84 5.15 -19.34 -21.53
CA VAL A 84 5.76 -18.10 -22.08
C VAL A 84 6.15 -17.10 -20.97
N ILE A 85 5.32 -17.00 -19.94
CA ILE A 85 5.56 -16.13 -18.76
C ILE A 85 6.83 -16.53 -18.00
N HIS A 86 7.15 -17.83 -17.93
CA HIS A 86 8.39 -18.30 -17.30
C HIS A 86 9.62 -17.97 -18.15
N GLY A 87 9.47 -17.98 -19.48
CA GLY A 87 10.50 -17.52 -20.42
C GLY A 87 10.83 -16.04 -20.25
N ILE A 88 9.80 -15.18 -20.14
CA ILE A 88 9.97 -13.74 -19.91
C ILE A 88 10.71 -13.48 -18.58
N ARG A 89 10.29 -14.13 -17.49
CA ARG A 89 10.96 -14.02 -16.17
C ARG A 89 12.42 -14.46 -16.20
N ARG A 90 12.78 -15.41 -17.07
CA ARG A 90 14.14 -15.95 -17.22
C ARG A 90 15.11 -14.98 -17.90
N PHE A 91 14.63 -14.09 -18.77
CA PHE A 91 15.46 -13.13 -19.51
C PHE A 91 15.41 -11.71 -18.96
N ILE A 92 14.30 -11.32 -18.33
CA ILE A 92 13.98 -9.93 -17.97
C ILE A 92 14.04 -9.70 -16.45
N GLY A 93 14.04 -10.77 -15.63
CA GLY A 93 13.99 -10.67 -14.16
C GLY A 93 12.57 -10.83 -13.62
N CYS A 94 12.42 -11.46 -12.45
CA CYS A 94 11.09 -11.78 -11.91
C CYS A 94 10.32 -10.54 -11.46
N SER A 95 11.02 -9.63 -10.76
CA SER A 95 10.47 -8.35 -10.31
C SER A 95 10.16 -7.47 -11.52
N HIS A 96 11.06 -7.38 -12.50
CA HIS A 96 10.88 -6.55 -13.69
C HIS A 96 9.67 -6.96 -14.53
N ALA A 97 9.49 -8.26 -14.76
CA ALA A 97 8.32 -8.79 -15.45
C ALA A 97 7.00 -8.61 -14.66
N ARG A 98 7.03 -8.24 -13.37
CA ARG A 98 5.84 -8.11 -12.54
C ARG A 98 4.96 -6.94 -12.98
N ALA A 99 5.52 -5.83 -13.47
CA ALA A 99 4.70 -4.69 -13.92
C ALA A 99 3.69 -5.09 -14.99
N ALA A 100 4.12 -5.87 -16.00
CA ALA A 100 3.23 -6.38 -17.04
C ALA A 100 2.16 -7.34 -16.50
N LEU A 101 2.50 -8.17 -15.52
CA LEU A 101 1.56 -9.10 -14.89
C LEU A 101 0.50 -8.36 -14.06
N LEU A 102 0.90 -7.36 -13.28
CA LEU A 102 -0.01 -6.51 -12.51
C LEU A 102 -0.95 -5.72 -13.44
N PHE A 103 -0.40 -5.12 -14.51
CA PHE A 103 -1.20 -4.40 -15.49
C PHE A 103 -2.21 -5.32 -16.18
N THR A 104 -1.79 -6.52 -16.61
CA THR A 104 -2.68 -7.51 -17.23
C THR A 104 -3.81 -7.93 -16.29
N GLU A 105 -3.52 -8.14 -14.99
CA GLU A 105 -4.54 -8.49 -14.01
C GLU A 105 -5.52 -7.33 -13.76
N SER A 106 -5.05 -6.08 -13.79
CA SER A 106 -5.90 -4.89 -13.64
C SER A 106 -6.95 -4.72 -14.76
N ILE A 107 -6.75 -5.36 -15.92
CA ILE A 107 -7.72 -5.40 -17.02
C ILE A 107 -8.77 -6.49 -16.79
N ASN A 108 -8.33 -7.64 -16.30
CA ASN A 108 -9.09 -8.88 -16.33
C ASN A 108 -9.78 -9.20 -14.99
N THR A 109 -9.75 -8.28 -14.03
CA THR A 109 -10.34 -8.47 -12.70
C THR A 109 -11.07 -7.21 -12.24
N ASP A 110 -12.07 -7.37 -11.39
CA ASP A 110 -12.76 -6.26 -10.71
C ASP A 110 -11.94 -5.67 -9.55
N CYS A 111 -10.66 -6.07 -9.42
CA CYS A 111 -9.79 -5.55 -8.39
C CYS A 111 -9.44 -4.08 -8.66
N PRO A 112 -9.56 -3.20 -7.66
CA PRO A 112 -9.23 -1.80 -7.85
C PRO A 112 -7.72 -1.50 -7.92
N PHE A 113 -6.85 -2.41 -7.46
CA PHE A 113 -5.41 -2.15 -7.25
C PHE A 113 -5.17 -0.75 -6.64
N MET A 114 -5.86 -0.49 -5.52
CA MET A 114 -5.89 0.84 -4.93
C MET A 114 -4.53 1.18 -4.33
N ALA A 115 -3.95 2.28 -4.79
CA ALA A 115 -2.67 2.80 -4.35
C ALA A 115 -2.84 4.16 -3.67
N TYR A 116 -2.00 4.44 -2.69
CA TYR A 116 -2.13 5.59 -1.80
C TYR A 116 -0.94 6.54 -2.00
N GLU A 117 -1.23 7.83 -2.17
CA GLU A 117 -0.22 8.88 -2.25
C GLU A 117 0.56 8.93 -0.93
N CYS A 118 1.87 8.83 -1.03
CA CYS A 118 2.75 8.88 0.12
C CYS A 118 4.13 9.42 -0.27
N SER A 119 4.88 9.98 0.67
CA SER A 119 6.20 10.51 0.36
C SER A 119 7.25 9.38 0.21
N THR A 120 7.13 8.36 1.05
CA THR A 120 8.00 7.17 1.06
C THR A 120 7.18 5.90 1.29
N TYR A 121 7.79 4.76 0.97
CA TYR A 121 7.16 3.47 1.24
C TYR A 121 7.04 3.18 2.74
N GLU A 122 7.98 3.66 3.56
CA GLU A 122 7.98 3.45 5.01
C GLU A 122 6.81 4.17 5.69
N GLU A 123 6.49 5.38 5.24
CA GLU A 123 5.29 6.11 5.69
C GLU A 123 3.99 5.42 5.26
N PHE A 124 4.00 4.79 4.08
CA PHE A 124 2.87 4.00 3.61
C PHE A 124 2.71 2.73 4.46
N ALA A 125 3.80 1.99 4.67
CA ALA A 125 3.81 0.73 5.40
C ALA A 125 3.42 0.90 6.88
N SER A 126 3.79 2.03 7.50
CA SER A 126 3.36 2.40 8.86
C SER A 126 1.92 2.90 8.96
N GLY A 127 1.19 3.02 7.83
CA GLY A 127 -0.21 3.44 7.82
C GLY A 127 -0.43 4.94 8.06
N LEU A 128 0.64 5.75 8.03
CA LEU A 128 0.57 7.21 8.17
C LEU A 128 -0.20 7.84 7.00
N CYS A 129 0.05 7.34 5.80
CA CYS A 129 -0.55 7.87 4.57
C CYS A 129 -2.03 7.53 4.39
N THR A 130 -2.64 6.77 5.30
CA THR A 130 -4.09 6.48 5.33
C THR A 130 -4.76 6.95 6.63
N LYS A 131 -4.02 7.58 7.55
CA LYS A 131 -4.50 7.96 8.89
C LYS A 131 -5.41 9.16 8.87
N GLY A 132 -6.61 9.00 9.46
CA GLY A 132 -7.63 10.06 9.51
C GLY A 132 -8.18 10.44 8.13
N LYS A 133 -7.88 9.63 7.10
CA LYS A 133 -8.27 9.87 5.72
C LYS A 133 -9.52 9.06 5.39
N ASN A 134 -10.32 9.59 4.47
CA ASN A 134 -11.52 8.89 4.00
C ASN A 134 -11.14 7.64 3.20
N PRO A 135 -11.98 6.58 3.22
CA PRO A 135 -11.81 5.44 2.36
C PRO A 135 -11.72 5.83 0.88
N CYS A 136 -10.83 5.16 0.16
CA CYS A 136 -10.61 5.27 -1.26
C CYS A 136 -11.71 4.53 -2.01
N LEU A 137 -12.92 5.11 -1.99
CA LEU A 137 -14.06 4.56 -2.71
C LEU A 137 -13.68 4.41 -4.18
N SER A 138 -13.69 3.17 -4.67
CA SER A 138 -13.44 2.88 -6.08
C SER A 138 -14.28 3.81 -6.98
N SER A 139 -13.70 4.24 -8.10
CA SER A 139 -14.28 5.21 -9.04
C SER A 139 -15.70 4.84 -9.53
N HIS A 140 -16.08 3.57 -9.46
CA HIS A 140 -17.45 3.11 -9.72
C HIS A 140 -18.50 3.74 -8.78
N LYS A 141 -18.17 4.02 -7.51
CA LYS A 141 -19.10 4.70 -6.58
C LYS A 141 -19.15 6.22 -6.76
N LEU A 142 -18.12 6.82 -7.37
CA LEU A 142 -18.10 8.27 -7.62
C LEU A 142 -18.96 8.67 -8.82
N LEU A 143 -19.21 7.74 -9.76
CA LEU A 143 -20.03 8.00 -10.95
C LEU A 143 -21.54 7.82 -10.72
N ASP A 144 -21.97 7.18 -9.62
CA ASP A 144 -23.40 7.01 -9.28
C ASP A 144 -23.99 8.21 -8.53
N ASN A 145 -23.18 9.19 -8.12
CA ASN A 145 -23.64 10.34 -7.36
C ASN A 145 -24.14 11.49 -8.27
N ASN A 146 -25.31 11.28 -8.85
CA ASN A 146 -26.23 12.38 -9.20
C ASN A 146 -26.95 12.94 -7.95
N SER A 147 -26.42 12.68 -6.76
CA SER A 147 -27.02 12.96 -5.43
C SER A 147 -26.46 14.21 -4.74
N TYR A 148 -25.35 14.80 -5.23
CA TYR A 148 -24.77 16.03 -4.67
C TYR A 148 -25.28 17.32 -5.36
N SER A 149 -26.56 17.37 -5.75
CA SER A 149 -27.16 18.57 -6.36
C SER A 149 -27.72 19.58 -5.35
N ASN A 150 -27.70 19.28 -4.05
CA ASN A 150 -28.33 20.15 -3.05
C ASN A 150 -27.33 21.14 -2.42
N ARG A 151 -27.64 22.42 -2.63
CA ARG A 151 -26.84 23.61 -2.34
C ARG A 151 -26.67 23.92 -0.84
N SER A 152 -27.28 23.10 0.02
CA SER A 152 -27.33 23.22 1.49
C SER A 152 -26.20 22.48 2.21
N ASP A 153 -25.50 21.54 1.57
CA ASP A 153 -24.42 20.76 2.20
C ASP A 153 -23.04 21.41 2.02
N ARG A 154 -23.00 22.75 1.95
CA ARG A 154 -21.75 23.53 1.75
C ARG A 154 -20.85 23.60 2.99
N ASN A 155 -21.27 23.05 4.13
CA ASN A 155 -20.44 22.96 5.33
C ASN A 155 -19.73 21.61 5.49
N ASP A 156 -20.02 20.60 4.64
CA ASP A 156 -19.25 19.34 4.56
C ASP A 156 -18.13 19.41 3.51
N LEU A 157 -17.71 20.63 3.15
CA LEU A 157 -16.68 20.97 2.17
C LEU A 157 -15.24 20.69 2.68
N GLN A 158 -15.07 19.64 3.48
CA GLN A 158 -13.77 19.08 3.91
C GLN A 158 -13.60 17.61 3.48
N THR A 159 -14.61 16.99 2.87
CA THR A 159 -14.66 15.53 2.64
C THR A 159 -14.44 15.11 1.19
N LEU A 160 -13.52 15.80 0.50
CA LEU A 160 -13.18 15.40 -0.87
C LEU A 160 -12.25 14.20 -0.88
N PRO A 161 -12.36 13.29 -1.88
CA PRO A 161 -11.28 12.37 -2.17
C PRO A 161 -10.14 13.24 -2.70
N SER A 162 -9.37 13.78 -1.77
CA SER A 162 -8.02 14.28 -2.03
C SER A 162 -7.27 13.27 -2.88
N LEU A 163 -6.27 13.72 -3.65
CA LEU A 163 -5.32 12.91 -4.44
C LEU A 163 -4.65 11.74 -3.68
N GLN A 164 -5.02 11.49 -2.43
CA GLN A 164 -4.55 10.46 -1.54
C GLN A 164 -4.61 9.04 -2.09
N CYS A 165 -5.37 8.76 -3.15
CA CYS A 165 -5.37 7.44 -3.77
C CYS A 165 -5.87 7.38 -5.21
N LEU A 166 -5.37 6.39 -5.94
CA LEU A 166 -5.62 6.12 -7.35
C LEU A 166 -5.67 4.60 -7.59
N GLN A 167 -6.45 4.18 -8.58
CA GLN A 167 -6.37 2.81 -9.08
C GLN A 167 -5.12 2.66 -9.95
N MET A 168 -4.28 1.67 -9.67
CA MET A 168 -3.15 1.32 -10.52
C MET A 168 -3.61 0.49 -11.72
N GLY A 169 -2.97 0.69 -12.88
CA GLY A 169 -3.19 -0.12 -14.08
C GLY A 169 -4.28 0.45 -15.01
N PHE A 170 -5.08 -0.41 -15.62
CA PHE A 170 -5.97 -0.05 -16.74
C PHE A 170 -6.89 1.16 -16.45
N ASN A 171 -7.39 1.29 -15.22
CA ASN A 171 -8.31 2.35 -14.83
C ASN A 171 -7.63 3.61 -14.25
N ALA A 172 -6.28 3.69 -14.22
CA ALA A 172 -5.55 4.82 -13.64
C ALA A 172 -5.96 6.18 -14.22
N HIS A 173 -6.14 6.25 -15.55
CA HIS A 173 -6.60 7.46 -16.23
C HIS A 173 -7.99 7.93 -15.78
N LYS A 174 -8.91 7.02 -15.44
CA LYS A 174 -10.27 7.37 -14.98
C LYS A 174 -10.21 8.02 -13.61
N SER A 175 -9.40 7.47 -12.72
CA SER A 175 -9.15 8.06 -11.40
C SER A 175 -8.49 9.42 -11.53
N TRP A 176 -7.46 9.55 -12.39
CA TRP A 176 -6.76 10.81 -12.63
C TRP A 176 -7.65 11.91 -13.21
N THR A 177 -8.40 11.61 -14.28
CA THR A 177 -9.28 12.58 -14.94
C THR A 177 -10.41 13.05 -14.04
N SER A 178 -10.97 12.15 -13.23
CA SER A 178 -12.00 12.50 -12.24
C SER A 178 -11.47 13.51 -11.22
N LEU A 179 -10.24 13.31 -10.72
CA LEU A 179 -9.58 14.24 -9.80
C LEU A 179 -9.24 15.58 -10.46
N HIS A 180 -8.70 15.57 -11.68
CA HIS A 180 -8.35 16.81 -12.40
C HIS A 180 -9.58 17.64 -12.77
N LYS A 181 -10.67 16.99 -13.20
CA LYS A 181 -11.94 17.68 -13.46
C LYS A 181 -12.48 18.30 -12.17
N TYR A 182 -12.38 17.60 -11.05
CA TYR A 182 -12.79 18.12 -9.74
C TYR A 182 -11.97 19.34 -9.32
N MET A 183 -10.65 19.30 -9.48
CA MET A 183 -9.77 20.43 -9.17
C MET A 183 -10.05 21.66 -10.06
N ASN A 184 -10.33 21.45 -11.35
CA ASN A 184 -10.63 22.54 -12.30
C ASN A 184 -12.02 23.16 -12.14
N ILE A 185 -12.99 22.46 -11.55
CA ILE A 185 -14.33 23.04 -11.27
C ILE A 185 -14.27 24.03 -10.09
N ASN A 186 -13.30 23.85 -9.18
CA ASN A 186 -13.14 24.69 -7.99
C ASN A 186 -12.11 25.81 -8.15
N THR A 187 -11.49 25.96 -9.32
CA THR A 187 -10.69 27.14 -9.65
C THR A 187 -11.59 28.22 -10.26
N ASN A 188 -11.63 29.39 -9.63
CA ASN A 188 -12.48 30.50 -10.03
C ASN A 188 -12.09 30.97 -11.46
N PRO A 189 -13.02 31.13 -12.43
CA PRO A 189 -12.68 31.43 -13.83
C PRO A 189 -12.08 32.82 -14.11
N GLN A 190 -11.84 33.63 -13.07
CA GLN A 190 -11.46 35.04 -13.19
C GLN A 190 -9.94 35.29 -13.25
N THR A 191 -9.09 34.27 -13.15
CA THR A 191 -7.61 34.43 -13.16
C THR A 191 -6.92 33.72 -14.32
N VAL A 192 -7.57 33.60 -15.49
CA VAL A 192 -6.87 33.28 -16.74
C VAL A 192 -6.65 34.57 -17.50
N ARG A 193 -5.66 35.36 -17.06
CA ARG A 193 -5.02 36.37 -17.92
C ARG A 193 -3.77 35.76 -18.51
N THR A 194 -3.68 35.92 -19.82
CA THR A 194 -2.59 35.54 -20.71
C THR A 194 -1.26 36.09 -20.24
N ASP A 195 -0.42 35.26 -19.64
CA ASP A 195 1.02 35.55 -19.49
C ASP A 195 1.83 34.36 -19.98
N SER A 196 2.01 34.32 -21.29
CA SER A 196 3.11 33.63 -21.96
C SER A 196 4.43 34.29 -21.55
N LYS A 197 4.98 33.92 -20.38
CA LYS A 197 6.41 33.98 -19.97
C LYS A 197 6.54 33.80 -18.45
N ALA A 198 6.41 32.57 -17.97
CA ALA A 198 7.00 32.14 -16.70
C ALA A 198 7.05 30.60 -16.64
N ALA A 199 7.89 29.98 -17.45
CA ALA A 199 8.40 28.65 -17.13
C ALA A 199 9.40 28.81 -15.97
N LYS A 200 8.88 29.12 -14.77
CA LYS A 200 9.64 28.94 -13.54
C LYS A 200 9.67 27.44 -13.28
N SER A 201 10.88 26.92 -13.13
CA SER A 201 11.19 25.61 -12.60
C SER A 201 10.43 25.40 -11.28
N GLU A 202 9.22 24.87 -11.36
CA GLU A 202 8.67 24.07 -10.28
C GLU A 202 9.50 22.79 -10.28
N THR A 203 10.33 22.61 -9.26
CA THR A 203 10.78 21.28 -8.86
C THR A 203 9.51 20.46 -8.61
N SER A 204 9.03 19.79 -9.64
CA SER A 204 7.73 19.11 -9.58
C SER A 204 7.83 17.99 -8.58
N LYS A 205 7.09 18.11 -7.48
CA LYS A 205 6.93 17.04 -6.50
C LYS A 205 6.52 15.77 -7.25
N GLU A 206 7.33 14.72 -7.17
CA GLU A 206 7.00 13.41 -7.75
C GLU A 206 5.79 12.85 -7.01
N ASN A 207 4.71 12.53 -7.73
CA ASN A 207 3.50 11.98 -7.12
C ASN A 207 3.64 10.46 -7.01
N LYS A 208 4.14 9.99 -5.86
CA LYS A 208 4.38 8.56 -5.59
C LYS A 208 3.18 7.91 -4.94
N TYR A 209 2.77 6.76 -5.47
CA TYR A 209 1.67 5.97 -4.97
C TYR A 209 2.13 4.57 -4.60
N PHE A 210 1.75 4.10 -3.42
CA PHE A 210 2.16 2.80 -2.91
C PHE A 210 0.96 1.91 -2.63
N LEU A 211 1.16 0.61 -2.83
CA LEU A 211 0.19 -0.44 -2.57
C LEU A 211 0.92 -1.75 -2.30
N TRP A 212 0.26 -2.70 -1.65
CA TRP A 212 0.75 -4.08 -1.56
C TRP A 212 0.09 -5.00 -2.58
N THR A 213 0.82 -6.01 -3.03
CA THR A 213 0.31 -7.07 -3.91
C THR A 213 0.77 -8.44 -3.41
N ALA A 214 0.03 -9.49 -3.75
CA ALA A 214 0.40 -10.86 -3.38
C ALA A 214 1.60 -11.39 -4.19
N ASP A 215 2.12 -12.53 -3.76
CA ASP A 215 3.23 -13.22 -4.43
C ASP A 215 2.81 -13.97 -5.70
N ARG A 216 1.55 -14.42 -5.75
CA ARG A 216 0.93 -15.17 -6.85
C ARG A 216 -0.39 -14.54 -7.27
N SER A 217 -0.82 -14.81 -8.50
CA SER A 217 -2.10 -14.35 -9.02
C SER A 217 -3.27 -15.09 -8.32
N PRO A 218 -4.37 -14.40 -7.98
CA PRO A 218 -4.58 -12.95 -8.12
C PRO A 218 -3.65 -12.15 -7.20
N TYR A 219 -2.90 -11.21 -7.79
CA TYR A 219 -1.95 -10.33 -7.10
C TYR A 219 -2.65 -9.23 -6.31
N CYS A 220 -3.89 -8.92 -6.68
CA CYS A 220 -4.74 -7.97 -5.98
C CYS A 220 -4.80 -8.20 -4.46
N LEU A 221 -4.59 -7.13 -3.69
CA LEU A 221 -4.87 -7.09 -2.25
C LEU A 221 -5.73 -5.87 -1.91
N PHE A 222 -6.45 -6.00 -0.80
CA PHE A 222 -7.23 -4.95 -0.14
C PHE A 222 -6.52 -4.53 1.14
N HIS A 223 -6.63 -3.25 1.48
CA HIS A 223 -5.98 -2.67 2.65
C HIS A 223 -7.00 -2.52 3.78
N TYR A 224 -6.67 -3.05 4.95
CA TYR A 224 -7.53 -2.98 6.12
C TYR A 224 -6.80 -2.23 7.22
N ARG A 225 -7.41 -1.14 7.69
CA ARG A 225 -6.95 -0.45 8.89
C ARG A 225 -7.52 -1.14 10.11
N ILE A 226 -6.67 -1.48 11.06
CA ILE A 226 -7.05 -2.10 12.32
C ILE A 226 -6.67 -1.15 13.45
N GLN A 227 -7.67 -0.80 14.25
CA GLN A 227 -7.53 0.06 15.41
C GLN A 227 -7.98 -0.72 16.63
N VAL A 228 -7.06 -0.95 17.56
CA VAL A 228 -7.29 -1.70 18.80
C VAL A 228 -7.06 -0.77 19.97
N LEU A 229 -8.10 -0.57 20.78
CA LEU A 229 -8.06 0.16 22.03
C LEU A 229 -8.02 -0.85 23.18
N LEU A 230 -6.91 -0.87 23.89
CA LEU A 230 -6.67 -1.72 25.04
C LEU A 230 -6.61 -0.89 26.33
N ARG A 231 -6.95 -1.50 27.46
CA ARG A 231 -6.64 -1.00 28.80
C ARG A 231 -5.88 -2.04 29.58
N TYR A 232 -4.99 -1.54 30.42
CA TYR A 232 -4.23 -2.34 31.36
C TYR A 232 -4.69 -2.00 32.76
N ASP A 233 -5.03 -3.03 33.54
CA ASP A 233 -5.08 -2.87 34.98
C ASP A 233 -3.71 -3.28 35.52
N ILE A 234 -2.93 -2.27 35.90
CA ILE A 234 -1.55 -2.44 36.32
C ILE A 234 -1.42 -1.99 37.76
N SER A 235 -1.41 -2.95 38.67
CA SER A 235 -0.82 -2.78 40.00
C SER A 235 0.71 -2.79 39.91
N GLY A 236 1.33 -1.73 39.35
CA GLY A 236 2.74 -1.39 39.61
C GLY A 236 3.80 -1.41 38.48
N SER A 237 3.47 -1.65 37.20
CA SER A 237 4.45 -1.58 36.08
C SER A 237 3.82 -1.18 34.74
N SER A 238 4.09 0.04 34.24
CA SER A 238 3.49 0.64 33.03
C SER A 238 3.85 -0.02 31.68
N SER A 239 4.30 -1.28 31.66
CA SER A 239 4.72 -2.00 30.46
C SER A 239 4.27 -3.46 30.47
N LEU A 240 3.91 -3.97 29.29
CA LEU A 240 3.75 -5.41 29.10
C LEU A 240 5.07 -6.14 29.39
N PRO A 241 5.02 -7.43 29.78
CA PRO A 241 6.20 -8.28 29.81
C PRO A 241 6.93 -8.19 28.48
N GLU A 242 8.25 -8.00 28.53
CA GLU A 242 9.18 -7.68 27.43
C GLU A 242 9.12 -8.67 26.23
N LYS A 243 8.43 -9.80 26.38
CA LYS A 243 8.30 -10.87 25.36
C LYS A 243 6.85 -11.19 24.99
N THR A 244 5.92 -10.28 25.24
CA THR A 244 4.52 -10.46 24.85
C THR A 244 4.31 -10.11 23.39
N ARG A 245 3.68 -11.01 22.63
CA ARG A 245 3.31 -10.82 21.23
C ARG A 245 1.81 -10.86 21.07
N LEU A 246 1.26 -9.84 20.40
CA LEU A 246 -0.16 -9.75 20.05
C LEU A 246 -0.33 -10.18 18.61
N PHE A 247 -1.13 -11.22 18.39
CA PHE A 247 -1.54 -11.66 17.07
C PHE A 247 -2.98 -11.24 16.79
N VAL A 248 -3.23 -10.75 15.58
CA VAL A 248 -4.55 -10.35 15.10
C VAL A 248 -4.91 -11.15 13.86
N GLN A 249 -6.13 -11.70 13.85
CA GLN A 249 -6.68 -12.36 12.67
C GLN A 249 -8.11 -11.87 12.41
N VAL A 250 -8.37 -11.40 11.20
CA VAL A 250 -9.69 -10.88 10.81
C VAL A 250 -10.40 -11.90 9.95
N PHE A 251 -11.65 -12.18 10.29
CA PHE A 251 -12.54 -13.08 9.57
C PHE A 251 -13.68 -12.27 8.96
N GLY A 252 -13.93 -12.48 7.67
CA GLY A 252 -15.05 -11.89 6.96
C GLY A 252 -15.89 -12.92 6.20
N THR A 253 -16.92 -12.45 5.52
CA THR A 253 -17.89 -13.31 4.81
C THR A 253 -17.30 -14.11 3.64
N LYS A 254 -16.15 -13.68 3.08
CA LYS A 254 -15.50 -14.30 1.91
C LYS A 254 -14.18 -15.00 2.24
N GLY A 255 -13.67 -14.86 3.46
CA GLY A 255 -12.37 -15.41 3.83
C GLY A 255 -11.84 -14.81 5.13
N PHE A 256 -10.54 -14.98 5.36
CA PHE A 256 -9.86 -14.50 6.54
C PHE A 256 -8.44 -14.05 6.21
N THR A 257 -7.89 -13.17 7.04
CA THR A 257 -6.49 -12.75 6.94
C THR A 257 -5.58 -13.80 7.57
N PRO A 258 -4.29 -13.88 7.19
CA PRO A 258 -3.29 -14.55 8.01
C PRO A 258 -3.25 -13.95 9.43
N ALA A 259 -2.87 -14.74 10.42
CA ALA A 259 -2.62 -14.24 11.77
C ALA A 259 -1.36 -13.37 11.77
N LEU A 260 -1.52 -12.08 12.03
CA LEU A 260 -0.44 -11.10 11.98
C LEU A 260 0.11 -10.79 13.37
N ASP A 261 1.43 -10.79 13.51
CA ASP A 261 2.14 -10.37 14.73
C ASP A 261 2.26 -8.84 14.78
N VAL A 262 1.34 -8.20 15.49
CA VAL A 262 1.22 -6.73 15.57
C VAL A 262 2.39 -6.09 16.31
N THR A 263 3.05 -6.83 17.19
CA THR A 263 4.20 -6.31 17.95
C THR A 263 5.44 -6.07 17.09
N LYS A 264 5.47 -6.60 15.86
CA LYS A 264 6.48 -6.27 14.86
C LYS A 264 6.15 -5.02 14.06
N GLU A 265 4.86 -4.74 13.89
CA GLU A 265 4.37 -3.65 13.05
C GLU A 265 4.31 -2.31 13.81
N THR A 266 4.14 -2.36 15.13
CA THR A 266 4.03 -1.16 15.96
C THR A 266 4.46 -1.40 17.40
N GLN A 267 4.92 -0.32 18.05
CA GLN A 267 5.22 -0.35 19.47
C GLN A 267 3.93 -0.59 20.25
N PHE A 268 3.96 -1.59 21.11
CA PHE A 268 2.78 -1.96 21.89
C PHE A 268 2.35 -0.80 22.80
N SER A 269 1.10 -0.38 22.69
CA SER A 269 0.51 0.73 23.45
C SER A 269 -0.96 0.47 23.76
N GLU A 270 -1.63 1.37 24.49
CA GLU A 270 -3.09 1.32 24.67
C GLU A 270 -3.85 1.54 23.35
N ASN A 271 -3.25 2.25 22.39
CA ASN A 271 -3.87 2.64 21.14
C ASN A 271 -3.04 2.10 19.97
N ILE A 272 -3.39 0.90 19.54
CA ILE A 272 -2.70 0.25 18.43
C ILE A 272 -3.45 0.59 17.14
N ASP A 273 -2.73 1.12 16.15
CA ASP A 273 -3.28 1.59 14.89
C ASP A 273 -2.31 1.25 13.76
N PHE A 274 -2.71 0.37 12.86
CA PHE A 274 -1.87 -0.13 11.76
C PHE A 274 -2.72 -0.54 10.56
N VAL A 275 -2.06 -0.76 9.42
CA VAL A 275 -2.70 -1.20 8.17
C VAL A 275 -2.12 -2.54 7.76
N ILE A 276 -2.98 -3.43 7.29
CA ILE A 276 -2.60 -4.73 6.74
C ILE A 276 -3.12 -4.86 5.32
N SER A 277 -2.54 -5.78 4.56
CA SER A 277 -3.10 -6.22 3.28
C SER A 277 -3.57 -7.66 3.33
N SER A 278 -4.67 -7.95 2.63
CA SER A 278 -5.15 -9.32 2.45
C SER A 278 -6.02 -9.43 1.20
N ALA A 279 -6.37 -10.66 0.83
CA ALA A 279 -7.41 -10.88 -0.17
C ALA A 279 -8.74 -10.24 0.28
N ASN A 280 -9.73 -10.18 -0.62
CA ASN A 280 -11.05 -9.67 -0.27
C ASN A 280 -11.74 -10.60 0.74
N ILE A 281 -11.75 -10.21 2.02
CA ILE A 281 -12.43 -10.99 3.07
C ILE A 281 -13.93 -10.71 3.13
N GLY A 282 -14.45 -9.77 2.33
CA GLY A 282 -15.84 -9.34 2.35
C GLY A 282 -16.14 -8.45 3.56
N THR A 283 -17.36 -8.56 4.09
CA THR A 283 -17.75 -7.84 5.31
C THR A 283 -17.11 -8.50 6.52
N VAL A 284 -16.58 -7.71 7.46
CA VAL A 284 -15.95 -8.24 8.68
C VAL A 284 -17.03 -8.87 9.56
N VAL A 285 -16.78 -10.10 10.00
CA VAL A 285 -17.69 -10.88 10.86
C VAL A 285 -17.11 -10.99 12.26
N ARG A 286 -15.80 -11.21 12.37
CA ARG A 286 -15.14 -11.48 13.65
C ARG A 286 -13.66 -11.12 13.60
N VAL A 287 -13.12 -10.70 14.74
CA VAL A 287 -11.68 -10.53 14.92
C VAL A 287 -11.22 -11.38 16.09
N GLU A 288 -10.14 -12.14 15.89
CA GLU A 288 -9.46 -12.88 16.95
C GLU A 288 -8.18 -12.14 17.37
N LEU A 289 -8.03 -11.97 18.68
CA LEU A 289 -6.81 -11.48 19.32
C LEU A 289 -6.17 -12.63 20.10
N GLN A 290 -4.90 -12.91 19.86
CA GLN A 290 -4.14 -13.89 20.63
C GLN A 290 -2.90 -13.25 21.23
N LEU A 291 -2.83 -13.20 22.56
CA LEU A 291 -1.61 -12.82 23.26
C LEU A 291 -0.78 -14.06 23.56
N LYS A 292 0.47 -14.05 23.11
CA LYS A 292 1.47 -15.08 23.43
C LYS A 292 2.58 -14.42 24.23
N SER A 293 2.73 -14.82 25.49
CA SER A 293 3.83 -14.38 26.35
C SER A 293 4.82 -15.51 26.54
N SER A 294 6.11 -15.24 26.31
CA SER A 294 7.17 -16.14 26.76
C SER A 294 7.46 -15.85 28.23
N PRO A 295 7.33 -16.82 29.15
CA PRO A 295 7.61 -16.57 30.57
C PRO A 295 9.06 -16.10 30.73
N ALA A 296 9.26 -14.98 31.43
CA ALA A 296 10.57 -14.59 31.92
C ALA A 296 10.83 -15.40 33.20
N LEU A 297 11.64 -16.45 33.09
CA LEU A 297 12.15 -17.15 34.26
C LEU A 297 13.09 -16.21 35.02
N VAL A 298 12.59 -15.51 36.03
CA VAL A 298 13.42 -14.73 36.95
C VAL A 298 13.84 -15.64 38.11
N MET A 299 15.08 -16.10 38.08
CA MET A 299 15.70 -16.78 39.22
C MET A 299 15.97 -15.75 40.31
N ASN A 300 15.31 -15.88 41.47
CA ASN A 300 15.69 -15.14 42.67
C ASN A 300 16.77 -15.96 43.43
N PRO A 301 18.06 -15.57 43.38
CA PRO A 301 19.16 -16.36 43.95
C PRO A 301 19.13 -16.42 45.49
N LEU A 302 18.38 -15.51 46.14
CA LEU A 302 18.25 -15.47 47.59
C LEU A 302 17.08 -16.30 48.12
N ARG A 303 16.19 -16.78 47.25
CA ARG A 303 15.01 -17.58 47.65
C ARG A 303 14.93 -18.96 46.99
N TRP A 304 15.81 -19.28 46.03
CA TRP A 304 15.79 -20.54 45.26
C TRP A 304 14.38 -20.92 44.81
N ARG A 305 13.58 -19.90 44.47
CA ARG A 305 12.17 -20.03 44.13
C ARG A 305 12.01 -19.49 42.72
N LEU A 306 11.55 -20.36 41.82
CA LEU A 306 10.97 -19.93 40.56
C LEU A 306 9.71 -19.15 40.93
N SER A 307 9.80 -17.83 40.84
CA SER A 307 8.65 -16.97 41.06
C SER A 307 7.91 -16.89 39.74
N ASP A 308 6.84 -17.68 39.59
CA ASP A 308 5.75 -17.25 38.73
C ASP A 308 5.22 -15.97 39.36
N SER A 309 5.60 -14.81 38.81
CA SER A 309 4.93 -13.57 39.14
C SER A 309 3.50 -13.71 38.65
N ASN A 310 2.64 -14.20 39.54
CA ASN A 310 1.21 -14.31 39.35
C ASN A 310 0.54 -12.92 39.46
N ASP A 311 1.25 -11.86 39.06
CA ASP A 311 0.61 -10.61 38.68
C ASP A 311 -0.12 -10.91 37.38
N SER A 312 -1.37 -11.29 37.55
CA SER A 312 -2.34 -11.42 36.47
C SER A 312 -2.57 -10.03 35.89
N ASN A 313 -1.61 -9.54 35.11
CA ASN A 313 -1.77 -8.34 34.30
C ASN A 313 -2.96 -8.60 33.37
N GLN A 314 -4.11 -8.03 33.71
CA GLN A 314 -5.33 -8.19 32.92
C GLN A 314 -5.32 -7.12 31.82
N ILE A 315 -5.37 -7.58 30.58
CA ILE A 315 -5.48 -6.73 29.41
C ILE A 315 -6.93 -6.79 28.96
N TYR A 316 -7.59 -5.66 28.97
CA TYR A 316 -8.97 -5.53 28.54
C TYR A 316 -9.00 -4.95 27.14
N LEU A 317 -9.67 -5.64 26.22
CA LEU A 317 -10.05 -5.06 24.95
C LEU A 317 -11.25 -4.14 25.19
N ILE A 318 -11.08 -2.82 24.98
CA ILE A 318 -12.23 -1.91 24.97
C ILE A 318 -12.93 -2.00 23.62
N GLN A 319 -12.17 -1.81 22.54
CA GLN A 319 -12.73 -1.66 21.22
C GLN A 319 -11.74 -2.15 20.17
N ILE A 320 -12.27 -2.82 19.15
CA ILE A 320 -11.56 -3.10 17.93
C ILE A 320 -12.38 -2.60 16.76
N THR A 321 -11.74 -1.86 15.86
CA THR A 321 -12.35 -1.40 14.61
C THR A 321 -11.49 -1.90 13.47
N VAL A 322 -12.11 -2.60 12.53
CA VAL A 322 -11.48 -2.93 11.25
C VAL A 322 -12.18 -2.08 10.19
N THR A 323 -11.44 -1.54 9.24
CA THR A 323 -12.03 -0.77 8.14
C THR A 323 -11.34 -1.16 6.86
N ASN A 324 -12.10 -1.64 5.89
CA ASN A 324 -11.61 -1.84 4.53
C ASN A 324 -11.45 -0.46 3.87
N LEU A 325 -10.22 -0.11 3.51
CA LEU A 325 -9.89 1.23 3.03
C LEU A 325 -10.37 1.50 1.60
N GLU A 326 -10.66 0.47 0.81
CA GLU A 326 -11.20 0.62 -0.56
C GLU A 326 -12.73 0.76 -0.62
N SER A 327 -13.45 0.27 0.38
CA SER A 327 -14.93 0.26 0.41
C SER A 327 -15.53 1.11 1.52
N GLY A 328 -14.77 1.38 2.58
CA GLY A 328 -15.24 2.02 3.81
C GLY A 328 -16.05 1.09 4.73
N ASN A 329 -16.23 -0.18 4.36
CA ASN A 329 -16.94 -1.14 5.19
C ASN A 329 -16.16 -1.41 6.47
N LYS A 330 -16.87 -1.40 7.59
CA LYS A 330 -16.36 -1.72 8.92
C LYS A 330 -16.78 -3.12 9.33
#